data_AF-A0A1B9GWI1-F1
#
_entry.id   AF-A0A1B9GWI1-F1
#
_cell.length_a   1.000
_cell.length_b   1.000
_cell.length_c   1.000
_cell.angle_alpha   90.00
_cell.angle_beta   90.00
_cell.angle_gamma   90.00
#
_symmetry.space_group_name_H-M   'P 1'
#
loop_
_entity.id
_entity.type
_entity.pdbx_description
1 polymer ?
#
loop_
_entity_poly.entity_id
_entity_poly.type
_entity_poly.pdbx_seq_one_letter_code
_entity_poly.pdbx_strand_id
1 'polypeptide(L)'
;MKFSTASFLSFGAFAALSLFASSAEAKISHISVPEQAIPGQNITLTLTSQSYIQNWDDFGAILGLVRQGNECETCLGQEVGYINLYKNDTLGNSTHDVTLPETDAGQYTFVVAIPYLVGASGVTGINYFNQSITLTSSAKMRV
;
A
#
# COMPACT_ATOMS: atom_id res chain seq x y z
N MET A 1 -50.39 54.50 5.98
CA MET A 1 -48.93 54.40 5.92
C MET A 1 -48.44 53.62 7.13
N LYS A 2 -48.17 52.32 6.99
CA LYS A 2 -47.50 51.49 8.01
C LYS A 2 -46.61 50.50 7.25
N PHE A 3 -45.31 50.58 7.51
CA PHE A 3 -44.25 49.81 6.86
C PHE A 3 -44.26 48.36 7.36
N SER A 4 -44.18 47.42 6.42
CA SER A 4 -44.06 45.97 6.67
C SER A 4 -42.61 45.62 6.96
N THR A 5 -42.35 44.96 8.08
CA THR A 5 -41.01 44.54 8.52
C THR A 5 -40.74 43.11 8.03
N ALA A 6 -39.79 42.95 7.11
CA ALA A 6 -39.31 41.64 6.66
C ALA A 6 -38.38 41.03 7.72
N SER A 7 -38.73 39.85 8.23
CA SER A 7 -37.86 39.05 9.09
C SER A 7 -36.97 38.17 8.23
N PHE A 8 -35.66 38.40 8.30
CA PHE A 8 -34.65 37.54 7.69
C PHE A 8 -34.41 36.33 8.61
N LEU A 9 -34.78 35.13 8.16
CA LEU A 9 -34.36 33.87 8.77
C LEU A 9 -33.03 33.45 8.14
N SER A 10 -31.94 33.61 8.88
CA SER A 10 -30.63 33.07 8.53
C SER A 10 -30.61 31.57 8.80
N PHE A 11 -30.62 30.76 7.74
CA PHE A 11 -30.32 29.34 7.80
C PHE A 11 -28.81 29.17 8.00
N GLY A 12 -28.38 28.91 9.23
CA GLY A 12 -27.01 28.50 9.52
C GLY A 12 -26.79 27.08 9.01
N ALA A 13 -25.93 26.91 8.01
CA ALA A 13 -25.51 25.62 7.48
C ALA A 13 -24.63 24.89 8.51
N PHE A 14 -25.10 23.76 9.03
CA PHE A 14 -24.28 22.82 9.77
C PHE A 14 -23.39 22.05 8.77
N ALA A 15 -22.12 22.45 8.67
CA ALA A 15 -21.12 21.65 7.96
C ALA A 15 -20.79 20.40 8.80
N ALA A 16 -21.33 19.25 8.42
CA ALA A 16 -20.93 17.97 8.98
C ALA A 16 -19.50 17.67 8.53
N LEU A 17 -18.55 17.80 9.47
CA LEU A 17 -17.16 17.39 9.26
C LEU A 17 -17.11 15.86 9.39
N SER A 18 -17.29 15.15 8.28
CA SER A 18 -17.06 13.71 8.21
C SER A 18 -15.57 13.45 8.40
N LEU A 19 -15.18 13.14 9.64
CA LEU A 19 -13.88 12.57 9.93
C LEU A 19 -13.82 11.21 9.24
N PHE A 20 -13.08 11.12 8.14
CA PHE A 20 -12.67 9.83 7.58
C PHE A 20 -11.74 9.19 8.60
N ALA A 21 -12.29 8.36 9.47
CA ALA A 21 -11.50 7.40 10.22
C ALA A 21 -10.97 6.42 9.18
N SER A 22 -9.71 6.58 8.76
CA SER A 22 -9.02 5.52 8.04
C SER A 22 -8.97 4.33 8.99
N SER A 23 -9.83 3.34 8.79
CA SER A 23 -9.59 2.01 9.33
C SER A 23 -8.26 1.57 8.74
N ALA A 24 -7.19 1.58 9.53
CA ALA A 24 -5.98 0.88 9.16
C ALA A 24 -6.37 -0.61 9.12
N GLU A 25 -6.44 -1.19 7.91
CA GLU A 25 -7.07 -2.50 7.68
C GLU A 25 -6.07 -3.68 7.79
N ALA A 26 -4.86 -3.51 8.31
CA ALA A 26 -3.87 -4.57 8.54
C ALA A 26 -2.80 -4.13 9.54
N LYS A 27 -1.95 -5.07 9.99
CA LYS A 27 -0.80 -4.76 10.87
C LYS A 27 0.31 -4.04 10.11
N ILE A 28 0.61 -4.45 8.88
CA ILE A 28 1.47 -3.67 7.99
C ILE A 28 0.73 -2.39 7.60
N SER A 29 1.36 -1.26 7.87
CA SER A 29 0.80 0.06 7.60
C SER A 29 1.47 0.77 6.43
N HIS A 30 2.69 0.38 6.07
CA HIS A 30 3.46 1.03 5.01
C HIS A 30 4.51 0.09 4.41
N ILE A 31 4.87 0.34 3.14
CA ILE A 31 5.97 -0.32 2.44
C ILE A 31 6.90 0.72 1.80
N SER A 32 8.18 0.38 1.68
CA SER A 32 9.17 1.16 0.92
C SER A 32 10.10 0.23 0.14
N VAL A 33 10.40 0.63 -1.09
CA VAL A 33 11.40 0.02 -1.99
C VAL A 33 12.30 1.12 -2.54
N PRO A 34 13.48 0.81 -3.11
CA PRO A 34 14.31 1.80 -3.78
C PRO A 34 13.57 2.44 -4.96
N GLU A 35 13.84 3.73 -5.21
CA GLU A 35 13.24 4.44 -6.37
C GLU A 35 13.73 3.88 -7.71
N GLN A 36 14.93 3.30 -7.73
CA GLN A 36 15.56 2.73 -8.91
C GLN A 36 16.14 1.35 -8.62
N ALA A 37 16.03 0.44 -9.59
CA ALA A 37 16.63 -0.88 -9.52
C ALA A 37 17.03 -1.39 -10.89
N ILE A 38 17.74 -2.50 -10.92
CA ILE A 38 18.14 -3.21 -12.14
C ILE A 38 17.33 -4.53 -12.19
N PRO A 39 16.67 -4.86 -13.32
CA PRO A 39 16.03 -6.16 -13.49
C PRO A 39 16.98 -7.32 -13.15
N GLY A 40 16.44 -8.40 -12.56
CA GLY A 40 17.25 -9.55 -12.13
C GLY A 40 18.06 -9.37 -10.84
N GLN A 41 18.15 -8.17 -10.27
CA GLN A 41 18.90 -7.92 -9.04
C GLN A 41 18.03 -7.92 -7.79
N ASN A 42 18.68 -8.11 -6.64
CA ASN A 42 18.03 -7.99 -5.34
C ASN A 42 17.81 -6.52 -4.98
N ILE A 43 16.62 -6.22 -4.47
CA ILE A 43 16.27 -4.96 -3.82
C ILE A 43 15.92 -5.21 -2.36
N THR A 44 16.02 -4.18 -1.53
CA THR A 44 15.56 -4.23 -0.14
C THR A 44 14.14 -3.67 -0.03
N LEU A 45 13.18 -4.53 0.30
CA LEU A 45 11.83 -4.16 0.67
C LEU A 45 11.76 -3.90 2.17
N THR A 46 11.27 -2.73 2.58
CA THR A 46 10.98 -2.42 3.98
C THR A 46 9.48 -2.45 4.21
N LEU A 47 9.04 -3.28 5.17
CA LEU A 47 7.67 -3.32 5.67
C LEU A 47 7.63 -2.64 7.04
N THR A 48 6.76 -1.67 7.21
CA THR A 48 6.51 -1.02 8.51
C THR A 48 5.22 -1.57 9.11
N SER A 49 5.35 -2.19 10.28
CA SER A 49 4.24 -2.70 11.06
C SER A 49 3.91 -1.80 12.25
N GLN A 50 2.63 -1.63 12.53
CA GLN A 50 2.12 -0.91 13.68
C GLN A 50 1.04 -1.74 14.36
N SER A 51 0.94 -1.65 15.69
CA SER A 51 -0.15 -2.29 16.43
C SER A 51 -1.25 -1.27 16.65
N TYR A 52 -2.44 -1.53 16.11
CA TYR A 52 -3.67 -0.85 16.51
C TYR A 52 -4.42 -1.69 17.54
N ILE A 53 -5.43 -1.13 18.22
CA ILE A 53 -6.21 -1.77 19.31
C ILE A 53 -6.90 -3.09 18.88
N GLN A 54 -7.04 -3.32 17.57
CA GLN A 54 -7.61 -4.53 17.01
C GLN A 54 -6.49 -5.58 16.81
N ASN A 55 -6.73 -6.82 17.24
CA ASN A 55 -5.83 -7.93 16.92
C ASN A 55 -5.88 -8.19 15.41
N TRP A 56 -4.78 -7.97 14.69
CA TRP A 56 -4.66 -8.26 13.26
C TRP A 56 -3.68 -9.40 13.05
N ASP A 57 -4.08 -10.38 12.25
CA ASP A 57 -3.19 -11.40 11.71
C ASP A 57 -2.93 -11.11 10.23
N ASP A 58 -1.71 -10.69 9.90
CA ASP A 58 -1.25 -10.61 8.52
C ASP A 58 -0.63 -11.96 8.14
N PHE A 59 -1.16 -12.62 7.12
CA PHE A 59 -0.72 -13.97 6.77
C PHE A 59 0.57 -13.98 5.94
N GLY A 60 0.72 -12.99 5.07
CA GLY A 60 1.90 -12.86 4.22
C GLY A 60 1.83 -11.63 3.34
N ALA A 61 2.92 -11.35 2.63
CA ALA A 61 3.00 -10.31 1.62
C ALA A 61 3.31 -10.97 0.27
N ILE A 62 2.37 -10.86 -0.66
CA ILE A 62 2.54 -11.30 -2.04
C ILE A 62 3.06 -10.10 -2.83
N LEU A 63 4.20 -10.29 -3.50
CA LEU A 63 4.95 -9.23 -4.15
C LEU A 63 4.72 -9.28 -5.65
N GLY A 64 4.47 -8.13 -6.24
CA GLY A 64 4.12 -7.98 -7.64
C GLY A 64 4.81 -6.78 -8.29
N LEU A 65 4.93 -6.83 -9.61
CA LEU A 65 5.47 -5.76 -10.42
C LEU A 65 4.54 -5.49 -11.61
N VAL A 66 4.01 -4.28 -11.68
CA VAL A 66 3.08 -3.83 -12.72
C VAL A 66 3.76 -2.78 -13.58
N ARG A 67 3.78 -2.97 -14.90
CA ARG A 67 4.32 -1.97 -15.82
C ARG A 67 3.39 -0.76 -15.89
N GLN A 68 3.95 0.45 -15.94
CA GLN A 68 3.16 1.66 -16.11
C GLN A 68 2.31 1.56 -17.39
N GLY A 69 1.03 1.92 -17.29
CA GLY A 69 0.02 1.78 -18.36
C GLY A 69 -0.77 0.46 -18.33
N ASN A 70 -0.39 -0.50 -17.47
CA ASN A 70 -1.09 -1.77 -17.26
C ASN A 70 -1.68 -1.90 -15.85
N GLU A 71 -1.89 -0.78 -15.16
CA GLU A 71 -2.38 -0.76 -13.79
C GLU A 71 -3.83 -1.26 -13.70
N CYS A 72 -4.13 -1.99 -12.63
CA CYS A 72 -5.49 -2.30 -12.24
C CYS A 72 -5.58 -2.36 -10.71
N GLU A 73 -6.77 -2.15 -10.15
CA GLU A 73 -6.93 -1.90 -8.71
C GLU A 73 -6.53 -3.08 -7.80
N THR A 74 -6.60 -4.31 -8.32
CA THR A 74 -6.44 -5.55 -7.53
C THR A 74 -5.46 -6.54 -8.15
N CYS A 75 -4.63 -6.11 -9.10
CA CYS A 75 -3.61 -6.98 -9.71
C CYS A 75 -2.22 -6.73 -9.13
N LEU A 76 -1.48 -7.83 -9.02
CA LEU A 76 -0.05 -7.84 -8.70
C LEU A 76 0.83 -7.67 -9.95
N GLY A 77 0.28 -7.84 -11.16
CA GLY A 77 1.08 -7.89 -12.38
C GLY A 77 1.93 -9.16 -12.42
N GLN A 78 3.22 -9.02 -12.69
CA GLN A 78 4.17 -10.12 -12.64
C GLN A 78 4.51 -10.44 -11.19
N GLU A 79 4.32 -11.70 -10.77
CA GLU A 79 4.74 -12.16 -9.44
C GLU A 79 6.26 -12.02 -9.27
N VAL A 80 6.67 -11.43 -8.15
CA VAL A 80 8.09 -11.26 -7.75
C VAL A 80 8.46 -12.22 -6.64
N GLY A 81 7.54 -12.48 -5.70
CA GLY A 81 7.79 -13.42 -4.60
C GLY A 81 6.77 -13.32 -3.47
N TYR A 82 7.12 -13.93 -2.33
CA TYR A 82 6.28 -14.03 -1.15
C TYR A 82 7.09 -13.92 0.13
N ILE A 83 6.54 -13.21 1.12
CA ILE A 83 7.08 -13.12 2.49
C ILE A 83 6.04 -13.67 3.46
N ASN A 84 6.43 -14.62 4.29
CA ASN A 84 5.57 -15.13 5.36
C ASN A 84 5.53 -14.13 6.51
N LEU A 85 4.33 -13.66 6.86
CA LEU A 85 4.08 -12.74 7.98
C LEU A 85 3.29 -13.39 9.12
N TYR A 86 2.82 -14.63 8.92
CA TYR A 86 1.94 -15.28 9.87
C TYR A 86 2.64 -15.49 11.22
N LYS A 87 1.99 -15.03 12.30
CA LYS A 87 2.51 -15.02 13.68
C LYS A 87 3.79 -14.20 13.86
N ASN A 88 4.09 -13.28 12.95
CA ASN A 88 5.18 -12.34 13.14
C ASN A 88 4.71 -11.17 14.01
N ASP A 89 5.12 -11.18 15.28
CA ASP A 89 4.74 -10.14 16.23
C ASP A 89 5.61 -8.88 16.19
N THR A 90 6.62 -8.84 15.32
CA THR A 90 7.55 -7.70 15.21
C THR A 90 6.81 -6.41 14.84
N LEU A 91 7.03 -5.36 15.62
CA LEU A 91 6.57 -4.00 15.37
C LEU A 91 7.71 -3.12 14.85
N GLY A 92 7.37 -2.13 14.03
CA GLY A 92 8.34 -1.24 13.40
C GLY A 92 8.78 -1.74 12.03
N ASN A 93 10.02 -1.43 11.64
CA ASN A 93 10.52 -1.75 10.31
C ASN A 93 11.14 -3.15 10.27
N SER A 94 10.78 -3.91 9.24
CA SER A 94 11.45 -5.15 8.86
C SER A 94 11.91 -5.06 7.41
N THR A 95 13.10 -5.56 7.10
CA THR A 95 13.70 -5.52 5.77
C THR A 95 13.81 -6.91 5.18
N HIS A 96 13.52 -7.04 3.89
CA HIS A 96 13.53 -8.30 3.16
C HIS A 96 14.25 -8.11 1.82
N ASP A 97 15.14 -9.04 1.48
CA ASP A 97 15.78 -9.06 0.17
C ASP A 97 14.87 -9.73 -0.85
N VAL A 98 14.57 -9.02 -1.93
CA VAL A 98 13.64 -9.44 -2.98
C VAL A 98 14.35 -9.40 -4.32
N THR A 99 14.44 -10.54 -5.00
CA THR A 99 14.99 -10.61 -6.35
C THR A 99 13.95 -10.15 -7.36
N LEU A 100 14.24 -9.07 -8.09
CA LEU A 100 13.39 -8.63 -9.19
C LEU A 100 13.48 -9.61 -10.36
N PRO A 101 12.37 -9.85 -11.09
CA PRO A 101 12.42 -10.66 -12.28
C PRO A 101 13.29 -10.02 -13.38
N GLU A 102 13.81 -10.85 -14.27
CA GLU A 102 14.38 -10.39 -15.54
C GLU A 102 13.24 -9.82 -16.40
N THR A 103 13.30 -8.53 -16.70
CA THR A 103 12.28 -7.78 -17.46
C THR A 103 12.89 -6.54 -18.12
N ASP A 104 12.10 -5.84 -18.93
CA ASP A 104 12.55 -4.62 -19.61
C ASP A 104 12.69 -3.45 -18.63
N ALA A 105 13.67 -2.58 -18.91
CA ALA A 105 13.79 -1.28 -18.23
C ALA A 105 12.55 -0.40 -18.49
N GLY A 106 12.18 0.44 -17.52
CA GLY A 106 11.05 1.35 -17.61
C GLY A 106 10.43 1.70 -16.25
N GLN A 107 9.28 2.37 -16.29
CA GLN A 107 8.51 2.71 -15.09
C GLN A 107 7.59 1.56 -14.70
N TYR A 108 7.59 1.23 -13.42
CA TYR A 108 6.75 0.19 -12.83
C TYR A 108 6.16 0.66 -11.50
N THR A 109 5.13 -0.06 -11.07
CA THR A 109 4.62 -0.04 -9.70
C THR A 109 4.94 -1.38 -9.05
N PHE A 110 5.68 -1.33 -7.96
CA PHE A 110 5.86 -2.45 -7.05
C PHE A 110 4.62 -2.55 -6.17
N VAL A 111 3.93 -3.69 -6.22
CA VAL A 111 2.68 -3.94 -5.51
C VAL A 111 2.92 -4.97 -4.43
N VAL A 112 2.40 -4.73 -3.23
CA VAL A 112 2.39 -5.69 -2.13
C VAL A 112 0.96 -5.93 -1.69
N ALA A 113 0.47 -7.15 -1.86
CA ALA A 113 -0.85 -7.58 -1.40
C ALA A 113 -0.70 -8.36 -0.09
N ILE A 114 -1.41 -7.92 0.95
CA ILE A 114 -1.34 -8.47 2.30
C ILE A 114 -2.72 -8.99 2.71
N PRO A 115 -2.95 -10.31 2.62
CA PRO A 115 -4.12 -10.93 3.20
C PRO A 115 -4.09 -10.80 4.72
N TYR A 116 -5.22 -10.42 5.31
CA TYR A 116 -5.34 -10.18 6.74
C TYR A 116 -6.60 -10.82 7.34
N LEU A 117 -6.59 -10.98 8.67
CA LEU A 117 -7.73 -11.35 9.50
C LEU A 117 -7.86 -10.39 10.69
N VAL A 118 -9.06 -9.85 10.91
CA VAL A 118 -9.40 -9.08 12.11
C VAL A 118 -9.82 -10.02 13.21
N GLY A 119 -9.00 -10.20 14.24
CA GLY A 119 -9.23 -11.14 15.32
C GLY A 119 -10.51 -10.90 16.13
N ALA A 120 -11.01 -9.66 16.22
CA ALA A 120 -12.23 -9.35 16.97
C ALA A 120 -13.52 -9.66 16.21
N SER A 121 -13.53 -9.50 14.88
CA SER A 121 -14.74 -9.66 14.05
C SER A 121 -14.71 -10.88 13.13
N GLY A 122 -13.54 -11.51 12.95
CA GLY A 122 -13.34 -12.59 11.99
C GLY A 122 -13.33 -12.14 10.53
N VAL A 123 -13.33 -10.82 10.27
CA VAL A 123 -13.34 -10.27 8.91
C VAL A 123 -11.99 -10.53 8.24
N THR A 124 -12.03 -11.00 6.99
CA THR A 124 -10.85 -11.21 6.15
C THR A 124 -10.85 -10.26 4.98
N GLY A 125 -9.67 -9.85 4.53
CA GLY A 125 -9.50 -9.01 3.35
C GLY A 125 -8.09 -9.08 2.80
N ILE A 126 -7.81 -8.21 1.83
CA ILE A 126 -6.47 -8.01 1.26
C ILE A 126 -6.21 -6.52 1.18
N ASN A 127 -5.09 -6.07 1.75
CA ASN A 127 -4.61 -4.71 1.56
C ASN A 127 -3.55 -4.65 0.48
N TYR A 128 -3.68 -3.68 -0.41
CA TYR A 128 -2.75 -3.43 -1.48
C TYR A 128 -1.93 -2.18 -1.16
N PHE A 129 -0.62 -2.30 -1.27
CA PHE A 129 0.32 -1.21 -1.16
C PHE A 129 1.06 -1.05 -2.48
N ASN A 130 1.09 0.18 -3.00
CA ASN A 130 1.68 0.50 -4.28
C ASN A 130 2.84 1.46 -4.08
N GLN A 131 4.00 1.14 -4.65
CA GLN A 131 5.16 2.03 -4.70
C GLN A 131 5.72 2.13 -6.11
N SER A 132 6.01 3.35 -6.56
CA SER A 132 6.65 3.56 -7.85
C SER A 132 8.11 3.10 -7.82
N ILE A 133 8.55 2.42 -8.87
CA ILE A 133 9.95 2.01 -9.06
C ILE A 133 10.35 2.16 -10.53
N THR A 134 11.56 2.64 -10.77
CA THR A 134 12.14 2.77 -12.11
C THR A 134 13.17 1.68 -12.33
N LEU A 135 12.93 0.80 -13.30
CA LEU A 135 13.90 -0.22 -13.70
C LEU A 135 14.84 0.34 -14.76
N THR A 136 16.14 0.24 -14.50
CA THR A 136 17.20 0.76 -15.37
C THR A 136 17.97 -0.40 -15.97
N SER A 137 18.40 -0.26 -17.24
CA SER A 137 19.25 -1.28 -17.85
C SER A 137 20.59 -1.32 -17.14
N SER A 138 21.07 -2.52 -16.79
CA SER A 138 22.47 -2.67 -16.39
C SER A 138 23.34 -2.23 -17.58
N ALA A 139 24.17 -1.20 -17.38
CA ALA A 139 25.18 -0.83 -18.37
C ALA A 139 26.13 -2.01 -18.51
N LYS A 140 25.87 -2.88 -19.48
CA LYS A 140 26.80 -3.94 -19.87
C LYS A 140 28.05 -3.23 -20.37
N MET A 141 29.09 -3.10 -19.54
CA MET A 141 30.42 -2.70 -19.98
C MET A 141 30.80 -3.66 -21.11
N ARG A 142 30.80 -3.15 -22.35
CA ARG A 142 31.44 -3.83 -23.47
C ARG A 142 32.92 -3.87 -23.15
N VAL A 143 33.40 -5.04 -22.76
CA VAL A 143 34.83 -5.40 -22.82
C VAL A 143 35.15 -5.78 -24.27
#